data_AF-A0A4S4ES62-F1
#
_entry.id   AF-A0A4S4ES62-F1
#
_cell.length_a   1.000
_cell.length_b   1.000
_cell.length_c   1.000
_cell.angle_alpha   90.00
_cell.angle_beta   90.00
_cell.angle_gamma   90.00
#
_symmetry.space_group_name_H-M   'P 1'
#
loop_
_entity.id
_entity.type
_entity.pdbx_description
1 polymer ?
#
loop_
_entity_poly.entity_id
_entity_poly.type
_entity_poly.pdbx_seq_one_letter_code
_entity_poly.pdbx_strand_id
1 'polypeptide(L)'
;MLWIMRLSWFFFAAMVMVVFSPSLHSFPPAEAIRSSNLRFSSQITAVDSLNRLSFRKATAFRNAEECSSNDRKILGKTDVCDPSLVHVAITLDVEYLRGSIAAVHSILRHSLCSENIFFHFLVSETNLETLVRSTFPQLKFKVYYFDPEIVRSLISTSVRQALEQPLNYARNYLADLLETCVRRVIYLDSDLVVVDDIWKLWSTSLGGKTIGAPEYCHANFSKYFTASFWSDNRFSGTFAGRSPCYFNTGVMVMDLEKWRRFGYTKRIERWMQIQKSGRIYELGSLPPFLLVFAGHVAAIEHRWNQHGLGGDNLRGSCRDLHAGPSSTISESSGVQAWEVRPSELRSTVTPTSASITASFWSDNRFSGTFAGQSPCYFNTGVMVMDLEKWRRFGYTKRIERWMQIQKSGRIYELGSLPPFLLVFAGHVAAIEHRWNQHGLGGDNLRGSCRDLHAGPVSLLHWSGSGKPWLRLDSKQSCPLDSLWLPYDLYEHSP
;
A
#
# COMPACT_ATOMS: atom_id res chain seq x y z
N MET A 1 -24.34 -41.92 -47.07
CA MET A 1 -24.64 -41.17 -45.83
C MET A 1 -23.70 -41.60 -44.70
N LEU A 2 -22.47 -41.08 -44.68
CA LEU A 2 -21.52 -41.37 -43.57
C LEU A 2 -20.47 -40.26 -43.35
N TRP A 3 -20.70 -39.08 -43.94
CA TRP A 3 -19.79 -37.92 -43.85
C TRP A 3 -20.35 -36.73 -43.07
N ILE A 4 -21.62 -36.78 -42.63
CA ILE A 4 -22.27 -35.69 -41.89
C ILE A 4 -22.17 -35.89 -40.36
N MET A 5 -21.83 -37.09 -39.87
CA MET A 5 -21.74 -37.38 -38.42
C MET A 5 -20.36 -37.15 -37.79
N ARG A 6 -19.32 -36.80 -38.56
CA ARG A 6 -17.98 -36.49 -38.01
C ARG A 6 -17.71 -35.00 -37.78
N LEU A 7 -18.52 -34.11 -38.35
CA LEU A 7 -18.37 -32.67 -38.12
C LEU A 7 -19.07 -32.18 -36.85
N SER A 8 -20.14 -32.85 -36.38
CA SER A 8 -20.86 -32.40 -35.17
C SER A 8 -20.09 -32.64 -33.87
N TRP A 9 -19.19 -33.63 -33.85
CA TRP A 9 -18.41 -33.95 -32.64
C TRP A 9 -17.25 -32.99 -32.39
N PHE A 10 -16.70 -32.39 -33.46
CA PHE A 10 -15.63 -31.40 -33.34
C PHE A 10 -16.13 -30.04 -32.82
N PHE A 11 -17.36 -29.64 -33.18
CA PHE A 11 -17.96 -28.40 -32.66
C PHE A 11 -18.40 -28.53 -31.20
N PHE A 12 -18.80 -29.73 -30.75
CA PHE A 12 -19.17 -29.95 -29.34
C PHE A 12 -17.95 -30.02 -28.41
N ALA A 13 -16.85 -30.62 -28.86
CA ALA A 13 -15.61 -30.69 -28.06
C ALA A 13 -14.90 -29.32 -27.93
N ALA A 14 -15.00 -28.46 -28.95
CA ALA A 14 -14.46 -27.10 -28.89
C ALA A 14 -15.28 -26.18 -27.95
N MET A 15 -16.60 -26.38 -27.84
CA MET A 15 -17.43 -25.60 -26.92
C MET A 15 -17.26 -26.02 -25.45
N VAL A 16 -17.01 -27.30 -25.16
CA VAL A 16 -16.81 -27.79 -23.78
C VAL A 16 -15.44 -27.38 -23.22
N MET A 17 -14.41 -27.21 -24.05
CA MET A 17 -13.09 -26.73 -23.62
C MET A 17 -13.03 -25.22 -23.30
N VAL A 18 -14.02 -24.44 -23.75
CA VAL A 18 -14.16 -23.02 -23.39
C VAL A 18 -14.89 -22.84 -22.04
N VAL A 19 -15.64 -23.84 -21.59
CA VAL A 19 -16.42 -23.78 -20.32
C VAL A 19 -15.65 -24.31 -19.11
N PHE A 20 -14.53 -25.03 -19.30
CA PHE A 20 -13.71 -25.57 -18.21
C PHE A 20 -12.22 -25.19 -18.27
N SER A 21 -11.87 -24.06 -18.89
CA SER A 21 -10.60 -23.42 -18.52
C SER A 21 -10.81 -22.63 -17.24
N PRO A 22 -10.23 -23.02 -16.09
CA PRO A 22 -9.94 -22.05 -15.07
C PRO A 22 -8.92 -21.11 -15.71
N SER A 23 -9.41 -19.97 -16.20
CA SER A 23 -8.60 -18.84 -16.59
C SER A 23 -7.45 -18.73 -15.59
N LEU A 24 -6.22 -18.79 -16.09
CA LEU A 24 -5.01 -18.51 -15.33
C LEU A 24 -5.10 -17.06 -14.86
N HIS A 25 -5.84 -16.83 -13.78
CA HIS A 25 -5.94 -15.56 -13.08
C HIS A 25 -4.63 -15.40 -12.30
N SER A 26 -3.63 -14.83 -12.95
CA SER A 26 -2.61 -14.06 -12.25
C SER A 26 -3.32 -12.89 -11.57
N PHE A 27 -3.62 -13.03 -10.29
CA PHE A 27 -4.22 -11.95 -9.50
C PHE A 27 -3.19 -10.80 -9.38
N PRO A 28 -3.55 -9.56 -9.74
CA PRO A 28 -2.64 -8.44 -9.63
C PRO A 28 -2.36 -8.09 -8.17
N PRO A 29 -1.17 -7.53 -7.86
CA PRO A 29 -0.81 -7.14 -6.50
C PRO A 29 -1.83 -6.15 -5.93
N ALA A 30 -2.30 -6.40 -4.70
CA ALA A 30 -3.14 -5.48 -3.97
C ALA A 30 -2.31 -4.27 -3.51
N GLU A 31 -2.43 -3.14 -4.22
CA GLU A 31 -1.76 -1.89 -3.86
C GLU A 31 -2.69 -0.68 -4.02
N ALA A 32 -2.66 0.21 -3.02
CA ALA A 32 -3.38 1.48 -2.90
C ALA A 32 -4.82 1.42 -3.43
N ILE A 33 -5.63 0.55 -2.82
CA ILE A 33 -7.02 0.35 -3.26
C ILE A 33 -7.95 1.03 -2.27
N ARG A 34 -8.62 2.08 -2.75
CA ARG A 34 -9.91 2.49 -2.19
C ARG A 34 -10.98 1.52 -2.64
N SER A 35 -11.06 0.35 -2.02
CA SER A 35 -12.18 -0.58 -2.22
C SER A 35 -12.82 -0.87 -0.88
N SER A 36 -14.07 -0.46 -0.69
CA SER A 36 -15.01 -1.27 0.06
C SER A 36 -15.89 -2.03 -0.93
N ASN A 37 -15.93 -3.36 -0.79
CA ASN A 37 -17.00 -4.16 -1.37
C ASN A 37 -18.15 -4.20 -0.36
N LEU A 38 -18.80 -3.06 -0.14
CA LEU A 38 -20.12 -3.06 0.47
C LEU A 38 -21.13 -3.22 -0.66
N ARG A 39 -21.62 -4.46 -0.84
CA ARG A 39 -22.91 -4.67 -1.51
C ARG A 39 -24.00 -4.10 -0.61
N PHE A 40 -24.13 -2.78 -0.56
CA PHE A 40 -25.32 -2.15 -0.04
C PHE A 40 -26.35 -2.14 -1.17
N SER A 41 -27.48 -2.79 -0.91
CA SER A 41 -28.61 -2.87 -1.83
C SER A 41 -28.92 -1.49 -2.41
N SER A 42 -29.05 -1.43 -3.73
CA SER A 42 -29.49 -0.27 -4.50
C SER A 42 -30.74 0.35 -3.88
N GLN A 43 -30.63 1.60 -3.41
CA GLN A 43 -31.68 2.63 -3.16
C GLN A 43 -31.40 3.51 -1.91
N ILE A 44 -30.16 3.93 -1.65
CA ILE A 44 -29.89 5.03 -0.71
C ILE A 44 -29.16 6.13 -1.48
N THR A 45 -29.75 7.33 -1.52
CA THR A 45 -29.13 8.50 -2.16
C THR A 45 -27.96 9.00 -1.29
N ALA A 46 -26.91 9.58 -1.89
CA ALA A 46 -25.73 10.08 -1.17
C ALA A 46 -26.09 11.05 -0.01
N VAL A 47 -27.21 11.77 -0.15
CA VAL A 47 -27.78 12.68 0.86
C VAL A 47 -28.27 11.95 2.12
N ASP A 48 -28.89 10.78 1.96
CA ASP A 48 -29.41 9.98 3.07
C ASP A 48 -28.28 9.27 3.84
N SER A 49 -27.19 8.90 3.15
CA SER A 49 -25.96 8.43 3.80
C SER A 49 -25.20 9.53 4.55
N LEU A 50 -25.21 10.78 4.06
CA LEU A 50 -24.56 11.90 4.75
C LEU A 50 -25.27 12.24 6.08
N ASN A 51 -26.60 12.20 6.09
CA ASN A 51 -27.41 12.46 7.30
C ASN A 51 -27.20 11.42 8.41
N ARG A 52 -26.64 10.25 8.10
CA ARG A 52 -26.29 9.20 9.07
C ARG A 52 -24.91 9.35 9.68
N LEU A 53 -24.04 10.18 9.11
CA LEU A 53 -22.68 10.36 9.60
C LEU A 53 -22.63 11.51 10.60
N SER A 54 -22.41 11.19 11.89
CA SER A 54 -22.13 12.18 12.93
C SER A 54 -20.71 12.03 13.45
N PHE A 55 -20.07 13.16 13.74
CA PHE A 55 -18.71 13.22 14.27
C PHE A 55 -18.66 14.14 15.47
N ARG A 56 -18.00 13.68 16.54
CA ARG A 56 -17.68 14.51 17.70
C ARG A 56 -16.82 15.68 17.25
N LYS A 57 -17.12 16.85 17.79
CA LYS A 57 -16.26 18.03 17.63
C LYS A 57 -14.88 17.74 18.24
N ALA A 58 -13.85 17.95 17.44
CA ALA A 58 -12.47 17.80 17.87
C ALA A 58 -12.12 18.81 18.98
N THR A 59 -11.25 18.38 19.90
CA THR A 59 -10.65 19.27 20.90
C THR A 59 -9.85 20.37 20.22
N ALA A 60 -9.81 21.56 20.84
CA ALA A 60 -9.01 22.66 20.32
C ALA A 60 -7.53 22.27 20.25
N PHE A 61 -6.87 22.66 19.17
CA PHE A 61 -5.46 22.44 18.92
C PHE A 61 -4.78 23.81 18.82
N ARG A 62 -3.61 23.93 19.42
CA ARG A 62 -2.84 25.18 19.48
C ARG A 62 -1.39 24.92 19.14
N ASN A 63 -0.76 25.92 18.57
CA ASN A 63 0.67 25.95 18.39
C ASN A 63 1.39 25.85 19.75
N ALA A 64 2.49 25.10 19.80
CA ALA A 64 3.47 25.18 20.88
C ALA A 64 4.07 26.60 20.95
N GLU A 65 4.60 27.00 22.11
CA GLU A 65 5.16 28.35 22.32
C GLU A 65 6.26 28.69 21.29
N GLU A 66 7.04 27.68 20.91
CA GLU A 66 8.15 27.72 19.95
C GLU A 66 7.72 28.04 18.51
N CYS A 67 6.44 27.86 18.17
CA CYS A 67 5.89 28.11 16.84
C CYS A 67 5.58 29.61 16.56
N SER A 68 5.86 30.49 17.53
CA SER A 68 5.55 31.92 17.43
C SER A 68 6.48 32.60 16.44
N SER A 69 5.98 32.91 15.24
CA SER A 69 6.63 33.85 14.33
C SER A 69 6.45 35.29 14.86
N ASN A 70 7.55 36.06 14.89
CA ASN A 70 7.57 37.50 15.20
C ASN A 70 6.84 38.37 14.14
N ASP A 71 6.16 37.75 13.17
CA ASP A 71 5.46 38.46 12.11
C ASP A 71 4.04 38.81 12.52
N ARG A 72 3.81 40.12 12.51
CA ARG A 72 2.60 40.83 12.91
C ARG A 72 1.34 40.08 12.47
N LYS A 73 0.52 39.71 13.45
CA LYS A 73 -0.90 39.35 13.28
C LYS A 73 -1.60 40.48 12.53
N ILE A 74 -1.68 40.38 11.20
CA ILE A 74 -2.72 41.07 10.45
C ILE A 74 -3.99 40.28 10.74
N LEU A 75 -4.83 40.85 11.60
CA LEU A 75 -6.13 40.36 11.97
C LEU A 75 -7.05 40.41 10.75
N GLY A 76 -7.06 39.35 9.94
CA GLY A 76 -7.96 39.21 8.80
C GLY A 76 -7.52 38.05 7.92
N LYS A 77 -8.35 37.00 7.83
CA LYS A 77 -8.22 35.78 6.99
C LYS A 77 -6.78 35.35 6.70
N THR A 78 -6.33 34.27 7.35
CA THR A 78 -5.12 33.57 6.91
C THR A 78 -5.30 33.14 5.45
N ASP A 79 -4.54 33.81 4.59
CA ASP A 79 -4.55 33.58 3.16
C ASP A 79 -3.93 32.21 2.90
N VAL A 80 -4.52 31.43 1.99
CA VAL A 80 -3.97 30.16 1.52
C VAL A 80 -2.56 30.34 0.92
N CYS A 81 -2.20 31.56 0.55
CA CYS A 81 -0.89 31.91 0.03
C CYS A 81 0.18 32.26 1.09
N ASP A 82 -0.10 32.14 2.39
CA ASP A 82 0.88 32.41 3.44
C ASP A 82 2.05 31.40 3.36
N PRO A 83 3.30 31.86 3.14
CA PRO A 83 4.45 30.99 2.92
C PRO A 83 4.90 30.22 4.18
N SER A 84 4.39 30.57 5.37
CA SER A 84 4.66 29.86 6.62
C SER A 84 3.81 28.60 6.80
N LEU A 85 2.80 28.39 5.94
CA LEU A 85 1.87 27.27 6.07
C LEU A 85 2.47 25.94 5.57
N VAL A 86 2.13 24.86 6.28
CA VAL A 86 2.30 23.48 5.81
C VAL A 86 1.04 23.07 5.07
N HIS A 87 1.16 22.86 3.76
CA HIS A 87 0.04 22.48 2.91
C HIS A 87 -0.13 20.95 2.86
N VAL A 88 -1.32 20.48 3.23
CA VAL A 88 -1.69 19.06 3.20
C VAL A 88 -2.93 18.87 2.32
N ALA A 89 -2.87 17.99 1.32
CA ALA A 89 -3.98 17.66 0.46
C ALA A 89 -4.50 16.25 0.74
N ILE A 90 -5.81 16.14 0.94
CA ILE A 90 -6.54 14.88 1.18
C ILE A 90 -7.83 14.95 0.35
N THR A 91 -8.27 13.84 -0.21
CA THR A 91 -9.60 13.79 -0.85
C THR A 91 -10.68 13.44 0.18
N LEU A 92 -11.91 13.95 0.02
CA LEU A 92 -13.05 13.52 0.83
C LEU A 92 -14.15 12.93 -0.04
N ASP A 93 -14.64 11.77 0.37
CA ASP A 93 -15.85 11.12 -0.12
C ASP A 93 -16.56 10.48 1.07
N VAL A 94 -17.85 10.18 0.92
CA VAL A 94 -18.68 9.65 2.02
C VAL A 94 -18.18 8.30 2.54
N GLU A 95 -17.63 7.44 1.65
CA GLU A 95 -17.16 6.09 1.99
C GLU A 95 -15.90 6.14 2.87
N TYR A 96 -14.99 7.07 2.61
CA TYR A 96 -13.72 7.26 3.30
C TYR A 96 -13.72 8.43 4.29
N LEU A 97 -14.88 9.04 4.55
CA LEU A 97 -14.98 10.25 5.37
C LEU A 97 -14.46 10.00 6.79
N ARG A 98 -14.85 8.87 7.40
CA ARG A 98 -14.37 8.49 8.73
C ARG A 98 -12.85 8.32 8.79
N GLY A 99 -12.25 7.71 7.76
CA GLY A 99 -10.80 7.63 7.63
C GLY A 99 -10.15 9.01 7.49
N SER A 100 -10.72 9.88 6.65
CA SER A 100 -10.20 11.23 6.40
C SER A 100 -10.24 12.11 7.66
N ILE A 101 -11.33 12.03 8.43
CA ILE A 101 -11.47 12.72 9.72
C ILE A 101 -10.40 12.23 10.71
N ALA A 102 -10.18 10.91 10.81
CA ALA A 102 -9.13 10.35 11.66
C ALA A 102 -7.71 10.77 11.19
N ALA A 103 -7.46 10.83 9.88
CA ALA A 103 -6.20 11.31 9.33
C ALA A 103 -5.94 12.78 9.73
N VAL A 104 -6.91 13.67 9.52
CA VAL A 104 -6.84 15.09 9.93
C VAL A 104 -6.62 15.20 11.44
N HIS A 105 -7.39 14.48 12.24
CA HIS A 105 -7.27 14.50 13.69
C HIS A 105 -5.89 14.01 14.17
N SER A 106 -5.34 12.97 13.55
CA SER A 106 -4.01 12.47 13.87
C SER A 106 -2.91 13.49 13.57
N ILE A 107 -2.97 14.16 12.41
CA ILE A 107 -2.02 15.21 12.05
C ILE A 107 -2.07 16.34 13.07
N LEU A 108 -3.26 16.84 13.40
CA LEU A 108 -3.43 17.93 14.36
C LEU A 108 -2.93 17.56 15.76
N ARG A 109 -3.12 16.30 16.18
CA ARG A 109 -2.73 15.80 17.50
C ARG A 109 -1.22 15.62 17.66
N HIS A 110 -0.50 15.34 16.58
CA HIS A 110 0.95 15.05 16.60
C HIS A 110 1.83 16.18 16.08
N SER A 111 1.25 17.25 15.55
CA SER A 111 2.01 18.39 15.04
C SER A 111 2.25 19.44 16.12
N LEU A 112 3.50 19.88 16.29
CA LEU A 112 3.85 20.95 17.24
C LEU A 112 3.16 22.27 16.91
N CYS A 113 3.09 22.61 15.61
CA CYS A 113 2.51 23.85 15.11
C CYS A 113 1.21 23.58 14.32
N SER A 114 0.24 22.95 14.98
CA SER A 114 -1.04 22.54 14.35
C SER A 114 -1.82 23.68 13.70
N GLU A 115 -1.74 24.92 14.19
CA GLU A 115 -2.42 26.08 13.60
C GLU A 115 -1.74 26.56 12.30
N ASN A 116 -0.52 26.12 12.00
CA ASN A 116 0.20 26.47 10.77
C ASN A 116 -0.07 25.49 9.62
N ILE A 117 -0.95 24.51 9.82
CA ILE A 117 -1.30 23.52 8.80
C ILE A 117 -2.54 23.99 8.04
N PHE A 118 -2.47 23.97 6.72
CA PHE A 118 -3.58 24.29 5.82
C PHE A 118 -3.99 23.05 5.03
N PHE A 119 -5.25 22.65 5.16
CA PHE A 119 -5.80 21.48 4.48
C PHE A 119 -6.50 21.85 3.17
N HIS A 120 -6.17 21.11 2.11
CA HIS A 120 -6.86 21.17 0.83
C HIS A 120 -7.68 19.91 0.64
N PHE A 121 -8.99 20.04 0.65
CA PHE A 121 -9.90 18.90 0.50
C PHE A 121 -10.42 18.80 -0.93
N LEU A 122 -10.13 17.70 -1.61
CA LEU A 122 -10.63 17.45 -2.96
C LEU A 122 -11.89 16.59 -2.88
N VAL A 123 -12.99 17.06 -3.47
CA VAL A 123 -14.30 16.38 -3.37
C VAL A 123 -14.93 16.21 -4.75
N SER A 124 -15.64 15.11 -4.97
CA SER A 124 -16.51 14.91 -6.13
C SER A 124 -17.99 15.16 -5.82
N GLU A 125 -18.32 15.33 -4.55
CA GLU A 125 -19.68 15.53 -4.04
C GLU A 125 -19.78 16.83 -3.24
N THR A 126 -20.95 17.45 -3.24
CA THR A 126 -21.22 18.69 -2.48
C THR A 126 -21.58 18.38 -1.02
N ASN A 127 -21.51 19.38 -0.14
CA ASN A 127 -21.93 19.34 1.28
C ASN A 127 -20.97 18.73 2.33
N LEU A 128 -19.78 18.26 1.94
CA LEU A 128 -18.79 17.77 2.91
C LEU A 128 -18.13 18.89 3.74
N GLU A 129 -18.11 20.12 3.22
CA GLU A 129 -17.50 21.29 3.88
C GLU A 129 -18.12 21.57 5.26
N THR A 130 -19.45 21.57 5.35
CA THR A 130 -20.18 21.87 6.59
C THR A 130 -19.84 20.85 7.68
N LEU A 131 -19.72 19.56 7.31
CA LEU A 131 -19.37 18.50 8.23
C LEU A 131 -17.93 18.62 8.74
N VAL A 132 -16.98 18.94 7.85
CA VAL A 132 -15.59 19.17 8.26
C VAL A 132 -15.51 20.40 9.16
N ARG A 133 -16.24 21.47 8.85
CA ARG A 133 -16.28 22.69 9.66
C ARG A 133 -16.90 22.46 11.04
N SER A 134 -17.95 21.65 11.16
CA SER A 134 -18.55 21.31 12.45
C SER A 134 -17.63 20.43 13.30
N THR A 135 -16.94 19.47 12.66
CA THR A 135 -16.00 18.56 13.31
C THR A 135 -14.73 19.30 13.76
N PHE A 136 -14.17 20.19 12.93
CA PHE A 136 -12.94 20.94 13.22
C PHE A 136 -13.12 22.46 13.03
N PRO A 137 -13.72 23.18 14.00
CA PRO A 137 -14.05 24.60 13.82
C PRO A 137 -12.85 25.54 13.64
N GLN A 138 -11.68 25.18 14.19
CA GLN A 138 -10.44 25.96 14.09
C GLN A 138 -9.57 25.59 12.88
N LEU A 139 -10.00 24.61 12.07
CA LEU A 139 -9.19 24.11 10.97
C LEU A 139 -9.11 25.15 9.84
N LYS A 140 -7.89 25.46 9.42
CA LYS A 140 -7.63 26.20 8.18
C LYS A 140 -7.73 25.22 7.02
N PHE A 141 -8.75 25.38 6.20
CA PHE A 141 -8.93 24.54 5.03
C PHE A 141 -9.71 25.22 3.92
N LYS A 142 -9.56 24.68 2.71
CA LYS A 142 -10.39 24.98 1.54
C LYS A 142 -10.82 23.69 0.84
N VAL A 143 -12.05 23.69 0.33
CA VAL A 143 -12.61 22.58 -0.45
C VAL A 143 -12.52 22.91 -1.94
N TYR A 144 -12.07 21.95 -2.73
CA TYR A 144 -11.88 22.04 -4.17
C TYR A 144 -12.73 20.95 -4.83
N TYR A 145 -13.65 21.37 -5.70
CA TYR A 145 -14.45 20.44 -6.47
C TYR A 145 -13.60 19.85 -7.60
N PHE A 146 -13.52 18.52 -7.65
CA PHE A 146 -12.90 17.77 -8.73
C PHE A 146 -13.99 17.19 -9.62
N ASP A 147 -14.11 17.74 -10.82
CA ASP A 147 -15.07 17.25 -11.82
C ASP A 147 -14.68 15.84 -12.30
N PRO A 148 -15.50 14.80 -12.00
CA PRO A 148 -15.22 13.44 -12.40
C PRO A 148 -15.11 13.25 -13.91
N GLU A 149 -15.78 14.08 -14.72
CA GLU A 149 -15.81 13.95 -16.19
C GLU A 149 -14.43 14.14 -16.82
N ILE A 150 -13.54 14.90 -16.17
CA ILE A 150 -12.16 15.12 -16.62
C ILE A 150 -11.42 13.79 -16.82
N VAL A 151 -11.65 12.82 -15.94
CA VAL A 151 -10.94 11.52 -15.97
C VAL A 151 -11.80 10.36 -16.45
N ARG A 152 -13.13 10.44 -16.41
CA ARG A 152 -14.01 9.35 -16.87
C ARG A 152 -13.68 8.88 -18.30
N SER A 153 -13.37 9.81 -19.18
CA SER A 153 -12.98 9.49 -20.56
C SER A 153 -11.57 8.91 -20.68
N LEU A 154 -10.73 9.00 -19.64
CA LEU A 154 -9.34 8.53 -19.62
C LEU A 154 -9.18 7.21 -18.86
N ILE A 155 -10.10 6.89 -17.94
CA ILE A 155 -10.09 5.66 -17.15
C ILE A 155 -10.48 4.48 -18.04
N SER A 156 -9.73 3.40 -17.93
CA SER A 156 -10.05 2.13 -18.58
C SER A 156 -10.85 1.25 -17.65
N THR A 157 -11.82 0.49 -18.20
CA THR A 157 -12.58 -0.46 -17.41
C THR A 157 -11.67 -1.50 -16.76
N SER A 158 -11.80 -1.73 -15.47
CA SER A 158 -11.00 -2.66 -14.68
C SER A 158 -11.85 -3.80 -14.16
N VAL A 159 -11.24 -4.96 -13.91
CA VAL A 159 -11.88 -6.08 -13.20
C VAL A 159 -12.27 -5.65 -11.78
N ARG A 160 -11.59 -4.64 -11.21
CA ARG A 160 -11.89 -4.06 -9.90
C ARG A 160 -12.55 -2.70 -10.08
N GLN A 161 -13.88 -2.61 -9.95
CA GLN A 161 -14.66 -1.36 -10.08
C GLN A 161 -14.13 -0.22 -9.17
N ALA A 162 -13.60 -0.55 -7.99
CA ALA A 162 -12.94 0.39 -7.08
C ALA A 162 -11.80 1.21 -7.73
N LEU A 163 -11.10 0.65 -8.72
CA LEU A 163 -10.02 1.31 -9.45
C LEU A 163 -10.52 2.33 -10.49
N GLU A 164 -11.82 2.33 -10.76
CA GLU A 164 -12.47 3.24 -11.70
C GLU A 164 -13.01 4.51 -11.02
N GLN A 165 -12.96 4.60 -9.68
CA GLN A 165 -13.45 5.77 -8.95
C GLN A 165 -12.67 7.04 -9.33
N PRO A 166 -13.31 8.06 -9.93
CA PRO A 166 -12.62 9.25 -10.45
C PRO A 166 -11.78 9.99 -9.40
N LEU A 167 -12.23 10.04 -8.15
CA LEU A 167 -11.54 10.73 -7.07
C LEU A 167 -10.15 10.13 -6.77
N ASN A 168 -9.89 8.86 -7.11
CA ASN A 168 -8.56 8.24 -7.03
C ASN A 168 -7.51 8.87 -7.98
N TYR A 169 -7.95 9.70 -8.93
CA TYR A 169 -7.10 10.40 -9.90
C TYR A 169 -6.99 11.90 -9.59
N ALA A 170 -7.73 12.42 -8.60
CA ALA A 170 -7.74 13.84 -8.27
C ALA A 170 -6.34 14.38 -7.90
N ARG A 171 -5.49 13.55 -7.30
CA ARG A 171 -4.09 13.89 -6.99
C ARG A 171 -3.24 14.28 -8.20
N ASN A 172 -3.63 13.85 -9.40
CA ASN A 172 -2.94 14.20 -10.65
C ASN A 172 -3.11 15.69 -11.00
N TYR A 173 -4.15 16.31 -10.45
CA TYR A 173 -4.60 17.67 -10.80
C TYR A 173 -4.37 18.67 -9.67
N LEU A 174 -3.65 18.30 -8.59
CA LEU A 174 -3.37 19.22 -7.48
C LEU A 174 -2.73 20.53 -7.94
N ALA A 175 -1.79 20.44 -8.88
CA ALA A 175 -1.14 21.62 -9.44
C ALA A 175 -2.10 22.54 -10.22
N ASP A 176 -3.17 21.98 -10.81
CA ASP A 176 -4.15 22.71 -11.61
C ASP A 176 -5.31 23.24 -10.75
N LEU A 177 -5.64 22.54 -9.66
CA LEU A 177 -6.74 22.87 -8.74
C LEU A 177 -6.34 23.88 -7.66
N LEU A 178 -5.13 23.75 -7.12
CA LEU A 178 -4.63 24.60 -6.04
C LEU A 178 -4.13 25.94 -6.58
N GLU A 179 -4.25 26.99 -5.76
CA GLU A 179 -3.80 28.34 -6.07
C GLU A 179 -2.34 28.35 -6.53
N THR A 180 -2.03 29.23 -7.49
CA THR A 180 -0.69 29.31 -8.10
C THR A 180 0.41 29.66 -7.11
N CYS A 181 0.06 30.36 -6.02
CA CYS A 181 0.96 30.68 -4.91
C CYS A 181 1.37 29.45 -4.09
N VAL A 182 0.54 28.39 -4.07
CA VAL A 182 0.86 27.12 -3.39
C VAL A 182 1.87 26.38 -4.26
N ARG A 183 3.14 26.41 -3.84
CA ARG A 183 4.27 25.82 -4.58
C ARG A 183 4.64 24.41 -4.12
N ARG A 184 4.24 24.00 -2.92
CA ARG A 184 4.53 22.68 -2.34
C ARG A 184 3.32 22.15 -1.60
N VAL A 185 3.10 20.84 -1.63
CA VAL A 185 2.02 20.18 -0.88
C VAL A 185 2.43 18.77 -0.47
N ILE A 186 1.94 18.30 0.68
CA ILE A 186 1.95 16.88 1.05
C ILE A 186 0.61 16.28 0.64
N TYR A 187 0.61 15.30 -0.26
CA TYR A 187 -0.57 14.51 -0.54
C TYR A 187 -0.64 13.28 0.38
N LEU A 188 -1.81 13.05 0.97
CA LEU A 188 -2.09 11.95 1.87
C LEU A 188 -3.41 11.25 1.46
N ASP A 189 -3.40 9.92 1.41
CA ASP A 189 -4.62 9.13 1.26
C ASP A 189 -5.49 9.20 2.53
N SER A 190 -6.77 8.82 2.40
CA SER A 190 -7.78 8.95 3.47
C SER A 190 -7.74 7.84 4.52
N ASP A 191 -6.90 6.81 4.36
CA ASP A 191 -6.86 5.59 5.17
C ASP A 191 -5.52 5.44 5.91
N LEU A 192 -5.07 6.53 6.53
CA LEU A 192 -3.82 6.59 7.28
C LEU A 192 -3.96 7.35 8.60
N VAL A 193 -2.95 7.18 9.45
CA VAL A 193 -2.76 7.91 10.70
C VAL A 193 -1.31 8.36 10.77
N VAL A 194 -1.12 9.63 11.10
CA VAL A 194 0.20 10.23 11.35
C VAL A 194 0.47 10.21 12.86
N VAL A 195 1.65 9.77 13.26
CA VAL A 195 2.07 9.61 14.67
C VAL A 195 3.38 10.34 14.98
N ASP A 196 3.75 11.32 14.15
CA ASP A 196 4.93 12.18 14.29
C ASP A 196 4.62 13.57 13.72
N ASP A 197 5.48 14.55 13.97
CA ASP A 197 5.29 15.92 13.50
C ASP A 197 5.38 16.00 11.97
N ILE A 198 4.27 16.39 11.32
CA ILE A 198 4.16 16.50 9.86
C ILE A 198 5.15 17.52 9.26
N TRP A 199 5.64 18.48 10.06
CA TRP A 199 6.69 19.42 9.65
C TRP A 199 7.96 18.69 9.18
N LYS A 200 8.31 17.55 9.81
CA LYS A 200 9.46 16.75 9.42
C LYS A 200 9.30 16.20 7.99
N LEU A 201 8.11 15.76 7.61
CA LEU A 201 7.82 15.36 6.23
C LEU A 201 7.84 16.56 5.27
N TRP A 202 7.21 17.68 5.66
CA TRP A 202 7.18 18.92 4.88
C TRP A 202 8.58 19.44 4.52
N SER A 203 9.48 19.42 5.51
CA SER A 203 10.85 19.93 5.41
C SER A 203 11.79 19.03 4.59
N THR A 204 11.35 17.85 4.17
CA THR A 204 12.17 16.92 3.40
C THR A 204 12.60 17.54 2.06
N SER A 205 13.92 17.50 1.80
CA SER A 205 14.49 18.02 0.56
C SER A 205 14.12 17.13 -0.63
N LEU A 206 13.52 17.73 -1.66
CA LEU A 206 13.28 17.07 -2.94
C LEU A 206 14.49 17.16 -3.88
N GLY A 207 15.49 17.96 -3.52
CA GLY A 207 16.62 18.31 -4.39
C GLY A 207 16.14 18.75 -5.78
N GLY A 208 16.70 18.11 -6.82
CA GLY A 208 16.31 18.36 -8.21
C GLY A 208 14.95 17.77 -8.60
N LYS A 209 14.38 16.83 -7.84
CA LYS A 209 13.18 16.07 -8.20
C LYS A 209 11.89 16.89 -7.95
N THR A 210 10.79 16.44 -8.54
CA THR A 210 9.46 17.09 -8.45
C THR A 210 8.59 16.46 -7.37
N ILE A 211 8.77 15.16 -7.09
CA ILE A 211 8.07 14.46 -6.03
C ILE A 211 9.05 13.72 -5.12
N GLY A 212 8.66 13.50 -3.88
CA GLY A 212 9.31 12.61 -2.94
C GLY A 212 8.33 11.63 -2.33
N ALA A 213 8.76 10.39 -2.16
CA ALA A 213 7.99 9.30 -1.55
C ALA A 213 8.94 8.21 -1.04
N PRO A 214 8.49 7.33 -0.12
CA PRO A 214 9.26 6.13 0.22
C PRO A 214 9.39 5.17 -0.96
N GLU A 215 10.63 4.84 -1.32
CA GLU A 215 10.97 4.03 -2.50
C GLU A 215 11.29 2.57 -2.15
N TYR A 216 10.75 1.63 -2.93
CA TYR A 216 10.92 0.20 -2.81
C TYR A 216 11.57 -0.34 -4.10
N CYS A 217 12.89 -0.22 -4.18
CA CYS A 217 13.66 -0.47 -5.40
C CYS A 217 13.78 -1.95 -5.82
N HIS A 218 13.32 -2.87 -4.98
CA HIS A 218 13.34 -4.32 -5.26
C HIS A 218 12.01 -4.83 -5.83
N ALA A 219 11.05 -3.94 -6.10
CA ALA A 219 9.78 -4.34 -6.69
C ALA A 219 9.97 -4.89 -8.12
N ASN A 220 9.28 -5.98 -8.42
CA ASN A 220 9.26 -6.53 -9.78
C ASN A 220 8.25 -5.76 -10.64
N PHE A 221 8.76 -4.87 -11.50
CA PHE A 221 7.95 -4.05 -12.40
C PHE A 221 7.12 -4.86 -13.41
N SER A 222 7.49 -6.12 -13.70
CA SER A 222 6.67 -7.01 -14.52
C SER A 222 5.31 -7.35 -13.91
N LYS A 223 5.10 -7.07 -12.61
CA LYS A 223 3.79 -7.21 -11.96
C LYS A 223 2.85 -6.02 -12.20
N TYR A 224 3.38 -4.89 -12.67
CA TYR A 224 2.64 -3.63 -12.80
C TYR A 224 2.22 -3.35 -14.25
N PHE A 225 2.93 -3.95 -15.21
CA PHE A 225 2.72 -3.76 -16.64
C PHE A 225 2.56 -5.09 -17.35
N THR A 226 1.71 -5.13 -18.36
CA THR A 226 1.36 -6.35 -19.11
C THR A 226 2.51 -6.83 -20.00
N ALA A 227 2.42 -8.06 -20.50
CA ALA A 227 3.38 -8.57 -21.47
C ALA A 227 3.47 -7.70 -22.75
N SER A 228 2.34 -7.11 -23.18
CA SER A 228 2.29 -6.22 -24.34
C SER A 228 3.04 -4.91 -24.11
N PHE A 229 3.09 -4.40 -22.88
CA PHE A 229 3.95 -3.27 -22.53
C PHE A 229 5.43 -3.60 -22.71
N TRP A 230 5.85 -4.76 -22.19
CA TRP A 230 7.26 -5.16 -22.20
C TRP A 230 7.77 -5.55 -23.59
N SER A 231 6.91 -6.12 -24.44
CA SER A 231 7.28 -6.50 -25.80
C SER A 231 7.39 -5.33 -26.77
N ASP A 232 6.83 -4.16 -26.45
CA ASP A 232 6.88 -2.96 -27.28
C ASP A 232 7.90 -1.94 -26.75
N ASN A 233 9.01 -1.79 -27.47
CA ASN A 233 10.08 -0.87 -27.10
C ASN A 233 9.63 0.60 -27.04
N ARG A 234 8.52 0.98 -27.69
CA ARG A 234 7.93 2.32 -27.58
C ARG A 234 7.42 2.61 -26.17
N PHE A 235 7.06 1.58 -25.42
CA PHE A 235 6.60 1.70 -24.04
C PHE A 235 7.69 1.35 -23.04
N SER A 236 8.29 0.15 -23.13
CA SER A 236 9.31 -0.30 -22.18
C SER A 236 10.58 0.55 -22.22
N GLY A 237 10.90 1.16 -23.37
CA GLY A 237 11.97 2.13 -23.53
C GLY A 237 11.86 3.36 -22.63
N THR A 238 10.68 3.66 -22.06
CA THR A 238 10.52 4.73 -21.05
C THR A 238 11.42 4.52 -19.82
N PHE A 239 11.76 3.28 -19.49
CA PHE A 239 12.64 2.95 -18.37
C PHE A 239 14.13 2.88 -18.75
N ALA A 240 14.47 3.03 -20.04
CA ALA A 240 15.87 2.95 -20.49
C ALA A 240 16.71 4.05 -19.82
N GLY A 241 17.86 3.65 -19.25
CA GLY A 241 18.78 4.55 -18.55
C GLY A 241 18.24 5.10 -17.22
N ARG A 242 17.11 4.59 -16.73
CA ARG A 242 16.55 4.96 -15.42
C ARG A 242 16.74 3.82 -14.42
N SER A 243 16.74 4.18 -13.14
CA SER A 243 16.69 3.22 -12.03
C SER A 243 15.29 3.28 -11.41
N PRO A 244 14.29 2.57 -11.98
CA PRO A 244 12.92 2.61 -11.47
C PRO A 244 12.82 1.95 -10.09
N CYS A 245 12.21 2.65 -9.14
CA CYS A 245 11.77 2.08 -7.87
C CYS A 245 10.26 2.19 -7.77
N TYR A 246 9.62 1.19 -7.17
CA TYR A 246 8.20 1.32 -6.82
C TYR A 246 8.07 2.34 -5.69
N PHE A 247 7.00 3.11 -5.70
CA PHE A 247 6.63 3.95 -4.57
C PHE A 247 5.11 3.97 -4.49
N ASN A 248 4.60 3.98 -3.26
CA ASN A 248 3.19 4.10 -3.00
C ASN A 248 2.75 5.57 -3.18
N THR A 249 1.68 5.81 -3.95
CA THR A 249 1.20 7.17 -4.25
C THR A 249 0.27 7.76 -3.17
N GLY A 250 0.04 7.06 -2.07
CA GLY A 250 -0.81 7.51 -0.97
C GLY A 250 -0.10 8.44 0.02
N VAL A 251 1.22 8.58 -0.08
CA VAL A 251 2.01 9.56 0.69
C VAL A 251 3.06 10.16 -0.24
N MET A 252 2.94 11.45 -0.55
CA MET A 252 3.89 12.14 -1.43
C MET A 252 4.13 13.59 -0.98
N VAL A 253 5.36 14.07 -1.10
CA VAL A 253 5.67 15.50 -1.06
C VAL A 253 5.85 15.97 -2.50
N MET A 254 5.11 16.99 -2.91
CA MET A 254 5.03 17.43 -4.30
C MET A 254 5.45 18.90 -4.43
N ASP A 255 6.37 19.17 -5.34
CA ASP A 255 6.73 20.52 -5.81
C ASP A 255 5.76 20.89 -6.95
N LEU A 256 4.72 21.66 -6.62
CA LEU A 256 3.70 22.08 -7.56
C LEU A 256 4.21 23.14 -8.54
N GLU A 257 5.22 23.93 -8.17
CA GLU A 257 5.83 24.88 -9.10
C GLU A 257 6.55 24.16 -10.24
N LYS A 258 7.40 23.18 -9.92
CA LYS A 258 7.98 22.28 -10.93
C LYS A 258 6.91 21.46 -11.64
N TRP A 259 5.86 21.01 -10.92
CA TRP A 259 4.77 20.25 -11.52
C TRP A 259 4.13 21.00 -12.69
N ARG A 260 3.73 22.26 -12.44
CA ARG A 260 3.17 23.19 -13.43
C ARG A 260 4.16 23.48 -14.55
N ARG A 261 5.40 23.86 -14.20
CA ARG A 261 6.46 24.22 -15.16
C ARG A 261 6.76 23.11 -16.18
N PHE A 262 6.79 21.84 -15.75
CA PHE A 262 7.11 20.71 -16.62
C PHE A 262 5.88 20.01 -17.21
N GLY A 263 4.66 20.47 -16.86
CA GLY A 263 3.41 19.97 -17.41
C GLY A 263 3.12 18.50 -17.06
N TYR A 264 3.39 18.09 -15.82
CA TYR A 264 3.30 16.68 -15.43
C TYR A 264 1.88 16.11 -15.49
N THR A 265 0.84 16.91 -15.23
CA THR A 265 -0.57 16.50 -15.41
C THR A 265 -0.79 15.94 -16.82
N LYS A 266 -0.35 16.67 -17.86
CA LYS A 266 -0.50 16.25 -19.26
C LYS A 266 0.32 15.01 -19.62
N ARG A 267 1.47 14.80 -18.99
CA ARG A 267 2.27 13.57 -19.16
C ARG A 267 1.56 12.35 -18.58
N ILE A 268 0.91 12.51 -17.42
CA ILE A 268 0.11 11.46 -16.79
C ILE A 268 -1.13 11.14 -17.66
N GLU A 269 -1.89 12.16 -18.08
CA GLU A 269 -3.06 11.98 -18.96
C GLU A 269 -2.69 11.22 -20.25
N ARG A 270 -1.54 11.53 -20.87
CA ARG A 270 -1.06 10.82 -22.06
C ARG A 270 -0.88 9.32 -21.82
N TRP A 271 -0.33 8.92 -20.67
CA TRP A 271 -0.20 7.49 -20.33
C TRP A 271 -1.55 6.83 -20.06
N MET A 272 -2.50 7.56 -19.46
CA MET A 272 -3.88 7.07 -19.28
C MET A 272 -4.59 6.86 -20.64
N GLN A 273 -4.36 7.74 -21.61
CA GLN A 273 -4.88 7.58 -22.98
C GLN A 273 -4.28 6.36 -23.70
N ILE A 274 -2.96 6.15 -23.58
CA ILE A 274 -2.28 4.96 -24.11
C ILE A 274 -2.85 3.70 -23.47
N GLN A 275 -3.07 3.71 -22.15
CA GLN A 275 -3.69 2.59 -21.45
C GLN A 275 -5.08 2.23 -22.00
N LYS A 276 -5.91 3.23 -22.29
CA LYS A 276 -7.27 3.02 -22.81
C LYS A 276 -7.31 2.25 -24.12
N SER A 277 -6.32 2.46 -24.99
CA SER A 277 -6.21 1.79 -26.28
C SER A 277 -5.38 0.51 -26.23
N GLY A 278 -4.26 0.52 -25.50
CA GLY A 278 -3.25 -0.55 -25.54
C GLY A 278 -3.29 -1.54 -24.38
N ARG A 279 -4.04 -1.27 -23.30
CA ARG A 279 -4.14 -2.13 -22.10
C ARG A 279 -2.76 -2.59 -21.60
N ILE A 280 -1.88 -1.61 -21.35
CA ILE A 280 -0.48 -1.80 -20.99
C ILE A 280 -0.25 -2.08 -19.48
N TYR A 281 -1.26 -1.92 -18.65
CA TYR A 281 -1.27 -2.30 -17.23
C TYR A 281 -2.68 -2.69 -16.74
N GLU A 282 -2.81 -3.31 -15.57
CA GLU A 282 -4.10 -3.74 -14.98
C GLU A 282 -4.50 -2.96 -13.72
N LEU A 283 -3.61 -2.10 -13.21
CA LEU A 283 -3.80 -1.32 -11.98
C LEU A 283 -4.48 0.03 -12.24
N GLY A 284 -4.92 0.69 -11.16
CA GLY A 284 -5.62 1.98 -11.19
C GLY A 284 -4.71 3.19 -11.47
N SER A 285 -4.70 4.17 -10.58
CA SER A 285 -3.99 5.44 -10.78
C SER A 285 -2.47 5.39 -10.57
N LEU A 286 -1.90 4.27 -10.11
CA LEU A 286 -0.46 4.13 -9.81
C LEU A 286 0.45 4.04 -11.06
N PRO A 287 0.20 3.18 -12.07
CA PRO A 287 1.16 2.98 -13.16
C PRO A 287 1.53 4.25 -13.94
N PRO A 288 0.62 5.22 -14.20
CA PRO A 288 1.00 6.51 -14.79
C PRO A 288 2.07 7.26 -14.00
N PHE A 289 2.04 7.21 -12.66
CA PHE A 289 3.10 7.79 -11.83
C PHE A 289 4.43 7.07 -12.01
N LEU A 290 4.41 5.72 -12.02
CA LEU A 290 5.63 4.94 -12.24
C LEU A 290 6.25 5.26 -13.61
N LEU A 291 5.43 5.40 -14.67
CA LEU A 291 5.89 5.73 -16.01
C LEU A 291 6.50 7.13 -16.11
N VAL A 292 5.94 8.09 -15.37
CA VAL A 292 6.36 9.50 -15.38
C VAL A 292 7.57 9.76 -14.47
N PHE A 293 7.60 9.14 -13.29
CA PHE A 293 8.55 9.48 -12.23
C PHE A 293 9.57 8.39 -11.90
N ALA A 294 9.55 7.21 -12.55
CA ALA A 294 10.57 6.18 -12.34
C ALA A 294 12.01 6.75 -12.39
N GLY A 295 12.80 6.50 -11.33
CA GLY A 295 14.17 7.02 -11.16
C GLY A 295 14.25 8.54 -10.92
N HIS A 296 13.11 9.21 -10.77
CA HIS A 296 12.98 10.65 -10.62
C HIS A 296 12.13 11.04 -9.40
N VAL A 297 12.15 10.19 -8.37
CA VAL A 297 11.58 10.44 -7.05
C VAL A 297 12.69 10.78 -6.08
N ALA A 298 12.45 11.70 -5.15
CA ALA A 298 13.33 11.90 -4.00
C ALA A 298 12.98 10.86 -2.93
N ALA A 299 13.96 10.07 -2.52
CA ALA A 299 13.78 9.06 -1.48
C ALA A 299 13.36 9.72 -0.15
N ILE A 300 12.23 9.28 0.39
CA ILE A 300 11.77 9.62 1.74
C ILE A 300 11.93 8.39 2.63
N GLU A 301 12.27 8.58 3.91
CA GLU A 301 12.39 7.49 4.86
C GLU A 301 11.10 6.66 4.96
N HIS A 302 11.25 5.32 4.98
CA HIS A 302 10.12 4.37 5.04
C HIS A 302 9.22 4.53 6.26
N ARG A 303 9.67 5.19 7.34
CA ARG A 303 8.85 5.51 8.50
C ARG A 303 7.61 6.34 8.16
N TRP A 304 7.64 7.08 7.04
CA TRP A 304 6.54 7.90 6.54
C TRP A 304 5.51 7.12 5.71
N ASN A 305 5.66 5.80 5.53
CA ASN A 305 4.63 5.00 4.87
C ASN A 305 4.70 3.52 5.26
N GLN A 306 4.25 3.17 6.47
CA GLN A 306 3.99 1.78 6.86
C GLN A 306 2.70 1.29 6.17
N HIS A 307 2.78 1.05 4.86
CA HIS A 307 1.66 0.68 4.02
C HIS A 307 1.30 -0.81 4.08
N GLY A 308 0.11 -1.15 3.57
CA GLY A 308 -0.36 -2.54 3.48
C GLY A 308 -1.02 -3.08 4.76
N LEU A 309 -1.33 -2.22 5.74
CA LEU A 309 -2.03 -2.63 6.98
C LEU A 309 -3.47 -3.09 6.73
N GLY A 310 -4.08 -2.63 5.63
CA GLY A 310 -5.39 -3.08 5.17
C GLY A 310 -5.35 -4.36 4.33
N GLY A 311 -4.19 -5.01 4.18
CA GLY A 311 -4.06 -6.29 3.50
C GLY A 311 -4.47 -7.46 4.40
N ASP A 312 -4.77 -8.58 3.75
CA ASP A 312 -4.88 -9.91 4.34
C ASP A 312 -3.52 -10.61 4.23
N ASN A 313 -2.99 -11.19 5.30
CA ASN A 313 -1.61 -11.69 5.42
C ASN A 313 -1.46 -13.21 5.21
N LEU A 314 -0.25 -13.74 5.01
CA LEU A 314 -0.01 -15.19 5.04
C LEU A 314 0.21 -15.66 6.50
N ARG A 315 -0.55 -16.66 6.97
CA ARG A 315 -0.28 -17.31 8.27
C ARG A 315 0.79 -18.40 8.05
N GLY A 316 1.91 -18.32 8.78
CA GLY A 316 2.85 -19.45 8.92
C GLY A 316 4.25 -19.28 8.31
N SER A 317 5.05 -18.31 8.78
CA SER A 317 6.49 -18.55 8.87
C SER A 317 7.05 -18.06 10.20
N CYS A 318 7.74 -18.95 10.88
CA CYS A 318 8.01 -18.96 12.31
C CYS A 318 8.67 -17.69 12.85
N ARG A 319 8.18 -17.20 14.00
CA ARG A 319 8.95 -16.38 14.94
C ARG A 319 9.69 -17.31 15.89
N ASP A 320 10.93 -16.98 16.20
CA ASP A 320 11.39 -16.89 17.59
C ASP A 320 12.42 -15.75 17.73
N LEU A 321 12.35 -15.07 18.88
CA LEU A 321 13.11 -13.90 19.29
C LEU A 321 14.57 -14.24 19.62
N HIS A 322 15.49 -13.36 19.25
CA HIS A 322 16.67 -13.10 20.07
C HIS A 322 16.90 -11.60 20.24
N ALA A 323 17.17 -11.22 21.49
CA ALA A 323 17.51 -9.87 21.92
C ALA A 323 18.83 -9.42 21.29
N GLY A 324 18.79 -8.30 20.55
CA GLY A 324 19.96 -7.52 20.16
C GLY A 324 20.41 -6.60 21.31
N PRO A 325 21.65 -6.08 21.26
CA PRO A 325 22.45 -5.81 22.44
C PRO A 325 21.89 -4.67 23.29
N SER A 326 21.91 -4.89 24.60
CA SER A 326 21.70 -3.88 25.62
C SER A 326 22.77 -2.80 25.47
N SER A 327 22.41 -1.64 24.90
CA SER A 327 23.15 -0.41 25.10
C SER A 327 22.49 0.34 26.25
N THR A 328 23.09 0.23 27.42
CA THR A 328 22.82 1.08 28.58
C THR A 328 23.01 2.54 28.17
N ILE A 329 21.92 3.31 28.12
CA ILE A 329 21.95 4.77 28.13
C ILE A 329 21.20 5.20 29.39
N SER A 330 21.91 5.95 30.22
CA SER A 330 21.47 6.50 31.49
C SER A 330 20.21 7.34 31.35
N GLU A 331 19.29 7.15 32.29
CA GLU A 331 18.11 7.96 32.50
C GLU A 331 18.47 9.42 32.78
N SER A 332 17.97 10.33 31.95
CA SER A 332 17.36 11.57 32.42
C SER A 332 16.52 12.19 31.29
N SER A 333 15.31 12.63 31.64
CA SER A 333 14.31 13.38 30.85
C SER A 333 13.44 12.62 29.82
N GLY A 334 12.40 11.97 30.33
CA GLY A 334 10.99 12.10 29.94
C GLY A 334 10.61 12.24 28.45
N VAL A 335 10.48 11.12 27.74
CA VAL A 335 9.43 10.84 26.72
C VAL A 335 9.18 9.32 26.73
N GLN A 336 7.95 8.87 27.02
CA GLN A 336 7.62 7.44 26.99
C GLN A 336 7.50 6.94 25.54
N ALA A 337 8.54 6.24 25.07
CA ALA A 337 8.46 5.37 23.91
C ALA A 337 7.75 4.06 24.29
N TRP A 338 6.85 3.57 23.44
CA TRP A 338 6.15 2.31 23.66
C TRP A 338 7.10 1.13 23.40
N GLU A 339 7.47 0.40 24.44
CA GLU A 339 8.22 -0.85 24.38
C GLU A 339 7.30 -2.01 24.80
N VAL A 340 7.09 -3.00 23.92
CA VAL A 340 6.23 -4.16 24.16
C VAL A 340 7.09 -5.32 24.68
N ARG A 341 6.84 -5.79 25.91
CA ARG A 341 7.56 -6.93 26.52
C ARG A 341 7.08 -8.28 25.96
N PRO A 342 7.98 -9.24 25.66
CA PRO A 342 7.60 -10.56 25.19
C PRO A 342 7.54 -11.57 26.35
N SER A 343 6.34 -11.87 26.82
CA SER A 343 6.10 -13.09 27.60
C SER A 343 4.70 -13.61 27.33
N GLU A 344 4.59 -14.53 26.38
CA GLU A 344 3.60 -15.61 26.24
C GLU A 344 3.54 -16.06 24.78
N LEU A 345 3.34 -17.37 24.57
CA LEU A 345 3.15 -18.12 23.31
C LEU A 345 4.33 -18.98 22.84
N ARG A 346 4.54 -20.09 23.58
CA ARG A 346 4.92 -21.36 22.95
C ARG A 346 3.71 -21.91 22.20
N SER A 347 3.77 -21.90 20.86
CA SER A 347 2.93 -22.80 20.05
C SER A 347 3.78 -23.37 18.92
N THR A 348 3.89 -24.70 18.92
CA THR A 348 4.52 -25.50 17.87
C THR A 348 3.68 -25.40 16.59
N VAL A 349 4.22 -24.78 15.54
CA VAL A 349 3.59 -24.70 14.21
C VAL A 349 4.21 -25.74 13.28
N THR A 350 3.38 -26.64 12.74
CA THR A 350 3.75 -27.59 11.68
C THR A 350 3.69 -26.93 10.30
N PRO A 351 4.59 -27.28 9.37
CA PRO A 351 4.66 -26.70 8.03
C PRO A 351 3.56 -27.29 7.13
N THR A 352 2.36 -26.72 7.17
CA THR A 352 1.37 -26.85 6.08
C THR A 352 1.47 -25.57 5.24
N SER A 353 1.31 -25.50 3.91
CA SER A 353 0.94 -26.46 2.87
C SER A 353 0.99 -25.78 1.49
N ALA A 354 1.67 -24.64 1.32
CA ALA A 354 1.46 -23.81 0.12
C ALA A 354 2.28 -24.25 -1.11
N SER A 355 3.25 -25.17 -0.96
CA SER A 355 4.14 -25.52 -2.09
C SER A 355 4.53 -26.99 -2.20
N ILE A 356 4.39 -27.82 -1.16
CA ILE A 356 4.71 -29.25 -1.22
C ILE A 356 3.40 -30.05 -1.34
N THR A 357 3.28 -30.92 -2.35
CA THR A 357 2.02 -31.56 -2.72
C THR A 357 1.65 -32.69 -1.75
N ALA A 358 0.38 -33.09 -1.74
CA ALA A 358 -0.09 -34.25 -0.97
C ALA A 358 0.65 -35.55 -1.33
N SER A 359 1.09 -35.69 -2.59
CA SER A 359 1.86 -36.86 -3.06
C SER A 359 3.22 -37.00 -2.38
N PHE A 360 3.87 -35.88 -2.01
CA PHE A 360 5.10 -35.90 -1.22
C PHE A 360 4.85 -36.42 0.19
N TRP A 361 3.78 -35.95 0.84
CA TRP A 361 3.47 -36.30 2.23
C TRP A 361 2.99 -37.74 2.38
N SER A 362 2.37 -38.30 1.34
CA SER A 362 1.92 -39.70 1.33
C SER A 362 3.05 -40.72 1.14
N ASP A 363 4.26 -40.30 0.73
CA ASP A 363 5.41 -41.19 0.57
C ASP A 363 6.40 -41.00 1.74
N ASN A 364 6.50 -42.02 2.60
CA ASN A 364 7.38 -42.01 3.78
C ASN A 364 8.87 -41.80 3.43
N ARG A 365 9.30 -42.10 2.19
CA ARG A 365 10.67 -41.85 1.74
C ARG A 365 10.94 -40.36 1.53
N PHE A 366 9.91 -39.58 1.23
CA PHE A 366 10.01 -38.15 1.00
C PHE A 366 9.69 -37.36 2.26
N SER A 367 8.59 -37.67 2.95
CA SER A 367 8.19 -36.99 4.19
C SER A 367 9.22 -37.14 5.31
N GLY A 368 9.97 -38.26 5.34
CA GLY A 368 11.10 -38.48 6.24
C GLY A 368 12.24 -37.45 6.11
N THR A 369 12.28 -36.65 5.04
CA THR A 369 13.27 -35.56 4.84
C THR A 369 13.21 -34.51 5.94
N PHE A 370 12.03 -34.28 6.52
CA PHE A 370 11.83 -33.29 7.59
C PHE A 370 11.84 -33.90 9.00
N ALA A 371 12.11 -35.20 9.14
CA ALA A 371 12.14 -35.87 10.43
C ALA A 371 13.22 -35.25 11.34
N GLY A 372 12.82 -34.77 12.52
CA GLY A 372 13.71 -34.12 13.48
C GLY A 372 14.16 -32.69 13.09
N GLN A 373 13.60 -32.10 12.03
CA GLN A 373 13.89 -30.72 11.63
C GLN A 373 12.79 -29.78 12.09
N SER A 374 13.14 -28.49 12.25
CA SER A 374 12.18 -27.38 12.40
C SER A 374 12.16 -26.54 11.12
N PRO A 375 11.53 -27.05 10.03
CA PRO A 375 11.45 -26.34 8.75
C PRO A 375 10.76 -24.99 8.93
N CYS A 376 11.39 -23.93 8.41
CA CYS A 376 10.81 -22.60 8.33
C CYS A 376 10.70 -22.20 6.86
N TYR A 377 9.61 -21.54 6.48
CA TYR A 377 9.51 -20.92 5.17
C TYR A 377 10.47 -19.73 5.10
N PHE A 378 11.24 -19.63 4.02
CA PHE A 378 12.08 -18.47 3.74
C PHE A 378 11.94 -18.10 2.26
N ASN A 379 12.10 -16.83 1.94
CA ASN A 379 12.06 -16.37 0.56
C ASN A 379 13.44 -16.57 -0.08
N THR A 380 13.51 -17.28 -1.21
CA THR A 380 14.76 -17.53 -1.96
C THR A 380 15.24 -16.34 -2.79
N GLY A 381 14.48 -15.24 -2.83
CA GLY A 381 14.83 -14.02 -3.55
C GLY A 381 15.95 -13.21 -2.90
N VAL A 382 16.18 -13.37 -1.59
CA VAL A 382 17.34 -12.80 -0.89
C VAL A 382 17.88 -13.81 0.11
N MET A 383 19.11 -14.26 -0.10
CA MET A 383 19.80 -15.23 0.74
C MET A 383 21.26 -14.83 0.90
N VAL A 384 21.79 -14.92 2.11
CA VAL A 384 23.24 -14.91 2.36
C VAL A 384 23.71 -16.36 2.37
N MET A 385 24.62 -16.70 1.46
CA MET A 385 25.05 -18.08 1.24
C MET A 385 26.51 -18.27 1.66
N ASP A 386 26.76 -19.22 2.56
CA ASP A 386 28.10 -19.69 2.90
C ASP A 386 28.63 -20.57 1.75
N LEU A 387 29.41 -19.96 0.85
CA LEU A 387 29.88 -20.62 -0.37
C LEU A 387 30.92 -21.71 -0.11
N GLU A 388 31.63 -21.68 1.02
CA GLU A 388 32.56 -22.74 1.40
C GLU A 388 31.81 -23.99 1.81
N LYS A 389 30.81 -23.86 2.69
CA LYS A 389 29.91 -24.97 3.02
C LYS A 389 29.15 -25.45 1.80
N TRP A 390 28.72 -24.53 0.93
CA TRP A 390 28.02 -24.86 -0.30
C TRP A 390 28.83 -25.80 -1.20
N ARG A 391 30.12 -25.51 -1.39
CA ARG A 391 31.03 -26.37 -2.15
C ARG A 391 31.37 -27.65 -1.40
N ARG A 392 31.73 -27.56 -0.12
CA ARG A 392 32.14 -28.70 0.71
C ARG A 392 31.06 -29.79 0.82
N PHE A 393 29.80 -29.39 0.99
CA PHE A 393 28.67 -30.32 1.14
C PHE A 393 27.89 -30.56 -0.16
N GLY A 394 28.32 -29.96 -1.26
CA GLY A 394 27.75 -30.17 -2.58
C GLY A 394 26.25 -29.85 -2.68
N TYR A 395 25.80 -28.74 -2.08
CA TYR A 395 24.37 -28.41 -2.01
C TYR A 395 23.71 -28.28 -3.39
N THR A 396 24.44 -27.81 -4.41
CA THR A 396 23.95 -27.78 -5.81
C THR A 396 23.43 -29.15 -6.25
N LYS A 397 24.23 -30.22 -6.07
CA LYS A 397 23.85 -31.58 -6.48
C LYS A 397 22.63 -32.11 -5.70
N ARG A 398 22.47 -31.69 -4.44
CA ARG A 398 21.33 -32.07 -3.59
C ARG A 398 20.04 -31.38 -4.05
N ILE A 399 20.12 -30.09 -4.39
CA ILE A 399 19.00 -29.33 -4.96
C ILE A 399 18.62 -29.92 -6.32
N GLU A 400 19.57 -30.17 -7.21
CA GLU A 400 19.35 -30.77 -8.52
C GLU A 400 18.68 -32.15 -8.43
N ARG A 401 19.07 -32.98 -7.44
CA ARG A 401 18.42 -34.27 -7.19
C ARG A 401 16.93 -34.12 -6.90
N TRP A 402 16.55 -33.15 -6.06
CA TRP A 402 15.13 -32.86 -5.78
C TRP A 402 14.39 -32.29 -6.98
N MET A 403 15.07 -31.53 -7.85
CA MET A 403 14.51 -31.08 -9.12
C MET A 403 14.27 -32.25 -10.10
N GLN A 404 15.14 -33.27 -10.10
CA GLN A 404 14.91 -34.48 -10.92
C GLN A 404 13.76 -35.34 -10.39
N ILE A 405 13.65 -35.52 -9.07
CA ILE A 405 12.52 -36.25 -8.46
C ILE A 405 11.19 -35.57 -8.79
N GLN A 406 11.17 -34.23 -8.76
CA GLN A 406 10.01 -33.44 -9.18
C GLN A 406 9.60 -33.71 -10.64
N LYS A 407 10.56 -33.82 -11.56
CA LYS A 407 10.30 -34.09 -12.98
C LYS A 407 9.56 -35.41 -13.20
N SER A 408 9.80 -36.40 -12.34
CA SER A 408 9.14 -37.71 -12.40
C SER A 408 7.85 -37.83 -11.59
N GLY A 409 7.73 -37.13 -10.46
CA GLY A 409 6.69 -37.41 -9.44
C GLY A 409 5.83 -36.24 -9.01
N ARG A 410 6.09 -35.01 -9.49
CA ARG A 410 5.35 -33.77 -9.16
C ARG A 410 5.02 -33.66 -7.66
N ILE A 411 6.08 -33.63 -6.85
CA ILE A 411 6.08 -33.64 -5.39
C ILE A 411 5.98 -32.24 -4.74
N TYR A 412 6.02 -31.17 -5.53
CA TYR A 412 5.76 -29.79 -5.10
C TYR A 412 5.22 -28.93 -6.27
N GLU A 413 4.62 -27.78 -5.95
CA GLU A 413 4.12 -26.78 -6.90
C GLU A 413 5.25 -25.88 -7.46
N LEU A 414 4.99 -25.18 -8.57
CA LEU A 414 5.99 -24.39 -9.31
C LEU A 414 6.73 -23.36 -8.45
N GLY A 415 8.03 -23.20 -8.70
CA GLY A 415 8.87 -22.16 -8.09
C GLY A 415 10.25 -22.66 -7.67
N SER A 416 11.14 -21.74 -7.30
CA SER A 416 12.50 -22.05 -6.87
C SER A 416 12.60 -22.41 -5.37
N LEU A 417 11.57 -22.15 -4.58
CA LEU A 417 11.59 -22.35 -3.13
C LEU A 417 11.57 -23.83 -2.68
N PRO A 418 10.70 -24.70 -3.20
CA PRO A 418 10.58 -26.06 -2.65
C PRO A 418 11.89 -26.88 -2.67
N PRO A 419 12.72 -26.84 -3.74
CA PRO A 419 14.03 -27.50 -3.72
C PRO A 419 14.97 -27.01 -2.62
N PHE A 420 14.92 -25.72 -2.28
CA PHE A 420 15.74 -25.14 -1.21
C PHE A 420 15.21 -25.53 0.16
N LEU A 421 13.89 -25.56 0.34
CA LEU A 421 13.27 -26.02 1.58
C LEU A 421 13.62 -27.49 1.87
N LEU A 422 13.62 -28.34 0.84
CA LEU A 422 13.99 -29.76 0.94
C LEU A 422 15.46 -30.01 1.27
N VAL A 423 16.34 -29.02 1.10
CA VAL A 423 17.77 -29.12 1.38
C VAL A 423 18.17 -28.42 2.67
N PHE A 424 17.51 -27.30 3.01
CA PHE A 424 17.93 -26.39 4.08
C PHE A 424 16.95 -26.28 5.25
N ALA A 425 15.81 -26.97 5.24
CA ALA A 425 14.87 -26.95 6.35
C ALA A 425 15.57 -27.18 7.71
N GLY A 426 15.29 -26.30 8.67
CA GLY A 426 15.92 -26.31 9.99
C GLY A 426 17.40 -25.89 10.03
N HIS A 427 18.00 -25.54 8.90
CA HIS A 427 19.43 -25.19 8.76
C HIS A 427 19.63 -23.83 8.07
N VAL A 428 18.73 -22.88 8.34
CA VAL A 428 18.78 -21.50 7.84
C VAL A 428 18.84 -20.54 9.02
N ALA A 429 19.79 -19.59 8.98
CA ALA A 429 19.83 -18.49 9.92
C ALA A 429 18.93 -17.34 9.42
N ALA A 430 18.15 -16.74 10.31
CA ALA A 430 17.34 -15.57 9.98
C ALA A 430 18.24 -14.35 9.71
N ILE A 431 17.85 -13.55 8.72
CA ILE A 431 18.41 -12.22 8.47
C ILE A 431 17.31 -11.18 8.73
N GLU A 432 17.72 -9.94 9.07
CA GLU A 432 16.74 -8.90 9.40
C GLU A 432 15.76 -8.64 8.25
N HIS A 433 14.47 -8.45 8.58
CA HIS A 433 13.40 -8.25 7.60
C HIS A 433 13.63 -7.07 6.64
N ARG A 434 14.44 -6.06 7.04
CA ARG A 434 14.84 -4.96 6.15
C ARG A 434 15.52 -5.44 4.86
N TRP A 435 16.15 -6.61 4.89
CA TRP A 435 16.86 -7.19 3.75
C TRP A 435 15.93 -7.96 2.81
N ASN A 436 14.75 -8.41 3.28
CA ASN A 436 13.81 -9.17 2.47
C ASN A 436 12.36 -8.95 2.92
N GLN A 437 11.71 -7.95 2.32
CA GLN A 437 10.33 -7.58 2.63
C GLN A 437 9.31 -8.40 1.83
N HIS A 438 8.52 -9.21 2.53
CA HIS A 438 7.46 -10.02 1.90
C HIS A 438 6.12 -9.27 1.87
N GLY A 439 5.19 -9.70 0.99
CA GLY A 439 3.80 -9.23 1.00
C GLY A 439 3.53 -7.88 0.32
N LEU A 440 4.51 -7.31 -0.40
CA LEU A 440 4.35 -6.08 -1.19
C LEU A 440 3.56 -6.30 -2.50
N GLY A 441 2.60 -7.23 -2.53
CA GLY A 441 1.81 -7.45 -3.74
C GLY A 441 0.96 -8.72 -3.81
N GLY A 442 0.15 -9.02 -2.78
CA GLY A 442 -0.81 -10.11 -2.86
C GLY A 442 -1.80 -10.16 -1.70
N ASP A 443 -3.02 -10.63 -1.99
CA ASP A 443 -4.05 -11.00 -1.02
C ASP A 443 -3.68 -12.35 -0.40
N ASN A 444 -3.23 -12.35 0.85
CA ASN A 444 -2.36 -13.41 1.35
C ASN A 444 -2.99 -14.36 2.39
N LEU A 445 -4.18 -14.09 2.94
CA LEU A 445 -5.17 -15.03 3.54
C LEU A 445 -6.21 -14.20 4.32
N ARG A 446 -7.49 -14.36 3.99
CA ARG A 446 -8.59 -13.60 4.59
C ARG A 446 -8.60 -13.71 6.13
N GLY A 447 -8.49 -12.57 6.82
CA GLY A 447 -8.51 -12.52 8.30
C GLY A 447 -7.15 -12.69 8.98
N SER A 448 -6.04 -12.62 8.23
CA SER A 448 -4.70 -12.55 8.81
C SER A 448 -4.17 -11.12 8.75
N CYS A 449 -3.53 -10.66 9.82
CA CYS A 449 -3.10 -9.27 10.00
C CYS A 449 -1.59 -9.12 9.81
N ARG A 450 -1.16 -7.97 9.27
CA ARG A 450 0.25 -7.60 9.07
C ARG A 450 0.87 -6.96 10.31
N ASP A 451 2.10 -7.36 10.63
CA ASP A 451 2.95 -6.70 11.63
C ASP A 451 3.62 -5.44 11.06
N LEU A 452 4.01 -4.51 11.92
CA LEU A 452 4.82 -3.36 11.52
C LEU A 452 6.22 -3.77 11.09
N HIS A 453 6.84 -3.00 10.21
CA HIS A 453 8.27 -3.15 9.95
C HIS A 453 9.07 -2.66 11.15
N ALA A 454 10.21 -3.31 11.40
CA ALA A 454 11.13 -2.87 12.41
C ALA A 454 11.67 -1.46 12.09
N GLY A 455 11.86 -0.65 13.12
CA GLY A 455 12.34 0.73 13.02
C GLY A 455 11.30 1.75 13.47
N PRO A 456 11.65 3.04 13.42
CA PRO A 456 10.74 4.12 13.81
C PRO A 456 9.54 4.20 12.85
N VAL A 457 8.39 4.58 13.38
CA VAL A 457 7.15 4.77 12.62
C VAL A 457 6.69 6.22 12.79
N SER A 458 6.35 6.86 11.67
CA SER A 458 5.75 8.21 11.65
C SER A 458 4.37 8.21 11.02
N LEU A 459 4.06 7.20 10.18
CA LEU A 459 2.78 7.10 9.49
C LEU A 459 2.39 5.64 9.26
N LEU A 460 1.17 5.30 9.67
CA LEU A 460 0.51 4.00 9.50
C LEU A 460 -0.52 4.10 8.36
N HIS A 461 -0.50 3.18 7.39
CA HIS A 461 -1.34 3.29 6.19
C HIS A 461 -2.05 1.97 5.84
N TRP A 462 -3.40 1.99 5.92
CA TRP A 462 -4.29 0.88 5.60
C TRP A 462 -4.66 0.80 4.12
N SER A 463 -3.64 0.85 3.25
CA SER A 463 -3.74 0.94 1.77
C SER A 463 -4.42 -0.25 1.05
N GLY A 464 -4.95 -1.23 1.79
CA GLY A 464 -5.66 -2.41 1.29
C GLY A 464 -7.16 -2.36 1.59
N SER A 465 -7.92 -3.41 1.27
CA SER A 465 -9.38 -3.43 1.42
C SER A 465 -9.88 -3.43 2.88
N GLY A 466 -9.07 -3.94 3.80
CA GLY A 466 -9.38 -4.01 5.22
C GLY A 466 -9.21 -2.66 5.92
N LYS A 467 -10.27 -1.85 5.94
CA LYS A 467 -10.25 -0.56 6.62
C LYS A 467 -10.44 -0.72 8.13
N PRO A 468 -9.68 0.02 8.96
CA PRO A 468 -9.68 -0.19 10.42
C PRO A 468 -11.05 0.09 11.03
N TRP A 469 -11.76 1.13 10.59
CA TRP A 469 -13.11 1.43 11.08
C TRP A 469 -14.12 0.31 10.77
N LEU A 470 -14.05 -0.29 9.57
CA LEU A 470 -14.92 -1.40 9.18
C LEU A 470 -14.62 -2.67 9.98
N ARG A 471 -13.32 -2.96 10.20
CA ARG A 471 -12.88 -4.12 10.97
C ARG A 471 -13.23 -3.97 12.45
N LEU A 472 -13.10 -2.77 13.01
CA LEU A 472 -13.49 -2.46 14.40
C LEU A 472 -15.00 -2.60 14.61
N ASP A 473 -15.82 -1.98 13.74
CA ASP A 473 -17.27 -2.05 13.84
C ASP A 473 -17.80 -3.49 13.68
N SER A 474 -17.18 -4.27 12.79
CA SER A 474 -17.55 -5.68 12.57
C SER A 474 -16.96 -6.66 13.60
N LYS A 475 -16.22 -6.16 14.60
CA LYS A 475 -15.52 -6.98 15.62
C LYS A 475 -14.55 -8.00 15.01
N GLN A 476 -13.96 -7.66 13.86
CA GLN A 476 -12.94 -8.43 13.15
C GLN A 476 -11.63 -7.62 13.05
N SER A 477 -11.29 -6.92 14.12
CA SER A 477 -10.12 -6.05 14.17
C SER A 477 -8.81 -6.83 14.13
N CYS A 478 -7.87 -6.28 13.37
CA CYS A 478 -6.46 -6.60 13.51
C CYS A 478 -5.87 -5.93 14.76
N PRO A 479 -4.81 -6.49 15.37
CA PRO A 479 -4.17 -5.86 16.54
C PRO A 479 -3.80 -4.39 16.31
N LEU A 480 -3.28 -4.06 15.11
CA LEU A 480 -2.90 -2.69 14.75
C LEU A 480 -4.08 -1.75 14.51
N ASP A 481 -5.30 -2.25 14.23
CA ASP A 481 -6.47 -1.40 14.02
C ASP A 481 -6.82 -0.61 15.30
N SER A 482 -6.45 -1.14 16.47
CA SER A 482 -6.58 -0.44 17.75
C SER A 482 -5.75 0.86 17.82
N LEU A 483 -4.67 0.97 17.04
CA LEU A 483 -3.86 2.19 16.96
C LEU A 483 -4.58 3.32 16.21
N TRP A 484 -5.58 2.98 15.39
CA TRP A 484 -6.40 3.96 14.67
C TRP A 484 -7.52 4.54 15.55
N LEU A 485 -8.05 3.74 16.49
CA LEU A 485 -9.19 4.08 17.35
C LEU A 485 -9.07 5.43 18.11
N PRO A 486 -7.90 5.84 18.65
CA PRO A 486 -7.78 7.11 19.37
C PRO A 486 -8.04 8.37 18.52
N TYR A 487 -8.06 8.24 17.20
CA TYR A 487 -8.31 9.34 16.27
C TYR A 487 -9.75 9.32 15.71
N ASP A 488 -10.52 8.29 16.02
CA ASP A 488 -11.88 8.14 15.55
C ASP A 488 -12.84 9.09 16.28
N LEU A 489 -13.31 10.09 15.55
CA LEU A 489 -14.31 11.03 16.04
C LEU A 489 -15.73 10.60 15.71
N TYR A 490 -15.93 9.48 15.00
CA TYR A 490 -17.26 9.03 14.61
C TYR A 490 -18.15 8.75 15.84
N GLU A 491 -19.40 9.19 15.76
CA GLU A 491 -20.43 8.89 16.76
C GLU A 491 -21.29 7.75 16.26
N HIS A 492 -21.19 6.58 16.89
CA HIS A 492 -22.17 5.53 16.70
C HIS A 492 -23.50 6.01 17.30
N SER A 493 -24.56 6.03 16.48
CA SER A 493 -25.91 6.26 16.98
C SER A 493 -26.20 5.24 18.11
N PRO A 494 -26.76 5.69 19.24
CA PRO A 494 -27.04 4.83 20.39
C PRO A 494 -28.03 3.69 20.09
#